data_AF-A0A0D0D363-F1
#
_entry.id   AF-A0A0D0D363-F1
#
_cell.length_a   1.000
_cell.length_b   1.000
_cell.length_c   1.000
_cell.angle_alpha   90.00
_cell.angle_beta   90.00
_cell.angle_gamma   90.00
#
_symmetry.space_group_name_H-M   'P 1'
#
loop_
_entity.id
_entity.type
_entity.pdbx_description
1 polymer ?
#
loop_
_entity_poly.entity_id
_entity_poly.type
_entity_poly.pdbx_seq_one_letter_code
_entity_poly.pdbx_strand_id
1 'polypeptide(L)'
;MPAARWTTKEQLEFLNGQLPSYLENCEAKSYDWFWPGLNTAWFVKWPERSVLFPNFPVEIPLTPEQNEELGKAVVARKNQLRTWFRWRTSGSHKVRVLKKQTSVFDALMEPKGTCSLTQGELYSLEYYDKRIKPHVEAEKQAGNITTVGGQLSATCKLSNELLAAESDDVKLKIKEIYELQKRKRSTTEVPGEVTDPGEIQRAIDDLPYVLKSIAVAIKQHTHFTVSFICAGPDLSKNWGITSLSCHPGETPQGNTFTTLFPKEDNILLAVYQDYAELLFHKQRLVMTCTT
;
A
#
# COMPACT_ATOMS: atom_id res chain seq x y z
N MET A 1 -13.60 -6.56 19.39
CA MET A 1 -13.93 -5.27 20.02
C MET A 1 -12.83 -4.27 19.67
N PRO A 2 -13.14 -3.02 19.31
CA PRO A 2 -12.10 -2.01 19.11
C PRO A 2 -11.32 -1.82 20.41
N ALA A 3 -10.00 -1.72 20.33
CA ALA A 3 -9.14 -1.55 21.50
C ALA A 3 -9.58 -0.32 22.30
N ALA A 4 -9.66 -0.47 23.62
CA ALA A 4 -10.02 0.62 24.52
C ALA A 4 -9.08 1.81 24.28
N ARG A 5 -9.66 2.99 24.05
CA ARG A 5 -8.88 4.23 23.89
C ARG A 5 -8.28 4.59 25.24
N TRP A 6 -6.96 4.71 25.31
CA TRP A 6 -6.27 5.09 26.54
C TRP A 6 -6.42 6.57 26.90
N THR A 7 -6.79 7.41 25.94
CA THR A 7 -7.00 8.85 26.12
C THR A 7 -8.45 9.16 26.53
N THR A 8 -8.63 10.06 27.50
CA THR A 8 -9.93 10.69 27.76
C THR A 8 -10.33 11.64 26.61
N LYS A 9 -11.57 12.14 26.61
CA LYS A 9 -12.04 13.09 25.57
C LYS A 9 -11.22 14.38 25.57
N GLU A 10 -10.98 14.95 26.75
CA GLU A 10 -10.20 16.19 26.91
C GLU A 10 -8.74 16.02 26.50
N GLN A 11 -8.12 14.89 26.87
CA GLN A 11 -6.77 14.55 26.43
C GLN A 11 -6.70 14.44 24.89
N LEU A 12 -7.72 13.83 24.29
CA LEU A 12 -7.78 13.68 22.84
C LEU A 12 -7.92 15.04 22.13
N GLU A 13 -8.78 15.93 22.63
CA GLU A 13 -8.94 17.29 22.10
C GLU A 13 -7.63 18.09 22.18
N PHE A 14 -6.93 18.01 23.33
CA PHE A 14 -5.62 18.63 23.47
C PHE A 14 -4.62 18.10 22.45
N LEU A 15 -4.51 16.78 22.27
CA LEU A 15 -3.58 16.19 21.31
C LEU A 15 -3.93 16.55 19.87
N ASN A 16 -5.23 16.58 19.53
CA ASN A 16 -5.69 17.00 18.21
C ASN A 16 -5.34 18.47 17.94
N GLY A 17 -5.48 19.36 18.93
CA GLY A 17 -5.13 20.77 18.78
C GLY A 17 -3.63 21.00 18.53
N GLN A 18 -2.78 20.07 18.93
CA GLN A 18 -1.32 20.14 18.73
C GLN A 18 -0.85 19.49 17.41
N LEU A 19 -1.76 18.86 16.65
CA LEU A 19 -1.44 18.23 15.36
C LEU A 19 -0.87 19.21 14.31
N PRO A 20 -1.43 20.43 14.11
CA PRO A 20 -0.89 21.36 13.11
C PRO A 20 0.58 21.71 13.39
N SER A 21 0.89 22.08 14.64
CA SER A 21 2.26 22.38 15.05
C SER A 21 3.19 21.16 14.88
N TYR A 22 2.71 19.95 15.18
CA TYR A 22 3.49 18.75 14.96
C TYR A 22 3.78 18.47 13.48
N LEU A 23 2.84 18.78 12.58
CA LEU A 23 3.01 18.62 11.12
C LEU A 23 4.04 19.61 10.57
N GLU A 24 3.99 20.87 10.99
CA GLU A 24 4.99 21.89 10.62
C GLU A 24 6.41 21.46 11.03
N ASN A 25 6.55 20.93 12.25
CA ASN A 25 7.82 20.40 12.76
C ASN A 25 8.26 19.11 12.03
N CYS A 26 7.31 18.30 11.53
CA CYS A 26 7.63 17.15 10.68
C CYS A 26 8.24 17.57 9.34
N GLU A 27 7.69 18.59 8.69
CA GLU A 27 8.20 19.11 7.42
C GLU A 27 9.60 19.72 7.58
N ALA A 28 9.80 20.48 8.66
CA ALA A 28 11.09 21.09 8.99
C ALA A 28 12.13 20.07 9.52
N LYS A 29 11.72 18.82 9.80
CA LYS A 29 12.53 17.78 10.48
C LYS A 29 13.19 18.24 11.79
N SER A 30 12.61 19.23 12.45
CA SER A 30 13.08 19.75 13.72
C SER A 30 12.00 19.53 14.77
N TYR A 31 12.33 18.86 15.86
CA TYR A 31 11.39 18.59 16.95
C TYR A 31 11.88 19.10 18.31
N ASP A 32 12.96 19.89 18.28
CA ASP A 32 13.72 20.29 19.47
C ASP A 32 12.86 21.12 20.43
N TRP A 33 11.91 21.88 19.90
CA TRP A 33 11.00 22.72 20.68
C TRP A 33 9.62 22.10 20.88
N PHE A 34 9.17 21.28 19.92
CA PHE A 34 7.85 20.67 19.95
C PHE A 34 7.71 19.70 21.13
N TRP A 35 8.62 18.72 21.28
CA TRP A 35 8.47 17.70 22.33
C TRP A 35 8.59 18.29 23.74
N PRO A 36 9.55 19.16 24.05
CA PRO A 36 9.59 19.81 25.36
C PRO A 36 8.32 20.62 25.64
N GLY A 37 7.85 21.43 24.70
CA GLY A 37 6.64 22.23 24.85
C GLY A 37 5.39 21.37 25.10
N LEU A 38 5.19 20.35 24.26
CA LEU A 38 4.08 19.40 24.40
C LEU A 38 4.13 18.68 25.74
N ASN A 39 5.30 18.15 26.12
CA ASN A 39 5.44 17.39 27.37
C ASN A 39 5.16 18.28 28.58
N THR A 40 5.69 19.51 28.61
CA THR A 40 5.43 20.45 29.70
C THR A 40 3.94 20.76 29.80
N ALA A 41 3.29 21.13 28.69
CA ALA A 41 1.86 21.42 28.68
C ALA A 41 1.00 20.21 29.07
N TRP A 42 1.41 19.00 28.65
CA TRP A 42 0.72 17.75 28.99
C TRP A 42 0.83 17.43 30.49
N PHE A 43 2.04 17.38 31.04
CA PHE A 43 2.25 16.96 32.43
C PHE A 43 1.82 18.02 33.46
N VAL A 44 1.65 19.29 33.06
CA VAL A 44 0.99 20.30 33.90
C VAL A 44 -0.49 19.99 34.07
N LYS A 45 -1.18 19.56 33.00
CA LYS A 45 -2.62 19.25 33.04
C LYS A 45 -2.91 17.85 33.57
N TRP A 46 -2.07 16.89 33.23
CA TRP A 46 -2.20 15.48 33.60
C TRP A 46 -0.89 14.96 34.19
N PRO A 47 -0.56 15.35 35.43
CA PRO A 47 0.64 14.85 36.10
C PRO A 47 0.50 13.34 36.36
N GLU A 48 1.50 12.54 35.94
CA GLU A 48 1.50 11.09 36.15
C GLU A 48 1.46 10.71 37.64
N ARG A 49 1.93 11.61 38.52
CA ARG A 49 1.85 11.43 39.97
C ARG A 49 0.41 11.24 40.45
N SER A 50 -0.53 12.01 39.92
CA SER A 50 -1.95 11.91 40.29
C SER A 50 -2.60 10.63 39.77
N VAL A 51 -2.02 10.01 38.72
CA VAL A 51 -2.50 8.75 38.15
C VAL A 51 -1.99 7.56 38.94
N LEU A 52 -0.70 7.55 39.30
CA LEU A 52 -0.08 6.46 40.06
C LEU A 52 -0.43 6.51 41.54
N PHE A 53 -0.53 7.71 42.11
CA PHE A 53 -0.72 7.94 43.54
C PHE A 53 -1.93 8.85 43.80
N PRO A 54 -3.16 8.44 43.43
CA PRO A 54 -4.35 9.29 43.54
C PRO A 54 -4.68 9.71 44.97
N ASN A 55 -4.29 8.90 45.97
CA ASN A 55 -4.58 9.14 47.38
C ASN A 55 -3.41 9.77 48.14
N PHE A 56 -2.32 10.15 47.46
CA PHE A 56 -1.12 10.66 48.10
C PHE A 56 -1.05 12.19 47.96
N PRO A 57 -0.95 12.95 49.06
CA PRO A 57 -0.83 14.40 49.01
C PRO A 57 0.39 14.84 48.18
N VAL A 58 0.20 15.87 47.35
CA VAL A 58 1.25 16.41 46.47
C VAL A 58 2.43 16.97 47.26
N GLU A 59 2.18 17.43 48.49
CA GLU A 59 3.17 18.09 49.34
C GLU A 59 4.13 17.13 50.05
N ILE A 60 3.76 15.85 50.16
CA ILE A 60 4.63 14.87 50.82
C ILE A 60 5.72 14.44 49.84
N PRO A 61 7.01 14.47 50.21
CA PRO A 61 8.07 13.97 49.35
C PRO A 61 7.90 12.48 49.09
N LEU A 62 8.02 12.08 47.83
CA LEU A 62 7.98 10.66 47.45
C LEU A 62 9.26 9.96 47.93
N THR A 63 9.10 8.70 48.32
CA THR A 63 10.25 7.82 48.59
C THR A 63 11.10 7.63 47.33
N PRO A 64 12.40 7.27 47.45
CA PRO A 64 13.25 7.06 46.28
C PRO A 64 12.69 6.00 45.31
N GLU A 65 12.09 4.92 45.82
CA GLU A 65 11.46 3.87 45.02
C GLU A 65 10.25 4.40 44.23
N GLN A 66 9.40 5.21 44.87
CA GLN A 66 8.24 5.84 44.21
C GLN A 66 8.65 6.87 43.16
N ASN A 67 9.77 7.59 43.37
CA ASN A 67 10.32 8.51 42.36
C ASN A 67 10.82 7.76 41.13
N GLU A 68 11.42 6.59 41.30
CA GLU A 68 11.86 5.76 40.18
C GLU A 68 10.65 5.26 39.35
N GLU A 69 9.60 4.81 40.03
CA GLU A 69 8.35 4.39 39.38
C GLU A 69 7.68 5.54 38.63
N LEU A 70 7.63 6.73 39.24
CA LEU A 70 7.14 7.95 38.59
C LEU A 70 7.98 8.28 37.34
N GLY A 71 9.30 8.17 37.41
CA GLY A 71 10.20 8.37 36.28
C GLY A 71 9.91 7.41 35.13
N LYS A 72 9.72 6.11 35.42
CA LYS A 72 9.34 5.09 34.44
C LYS A 72 8.00 5.41 33.79
N ALA A 73 7.00 5.81 34.57
CA ALA A 73 5.68 6.19 34.07
C ALA A 73 5.74 7.41 33.14
N VAL A 74 6.51 8.45 33.50
CA VAL A 74 6.71 9.64 32.65
C VAL A 74 7.37 9.27 31.32
N VAL A 75 8.40 8.42 31.33
CA VAL A 75 9.05 7.95 30.11
C VAL A 75 8.08 7.13 29.26
N ALA A 76 7.31 6.23 29.87
CA ALA A 76 6.29 5.44 29.19
C ALA A 76 5.24 6.35 28.53
N ARG A 77 4.74 7.38 29.22
CA ARG A 77 3.79 8.34 28.65
C ARG A 77 4.39 9.12 27.49
N LYS A 78 5.62 9.62 27.62
CA LYS A 78 6.32 10.33 26.52
C LYS A 78 6.39 9.45 25.26
N ASN A 79 6.69 8.16 25.43
CA ASN A 79 6.71 7.20 24.31
C ASN A 79 5.32 6.95 23.72
N GLN A 80 4.28 6.88 24.57
CA GLN A 80 2.90 6.77 24.10
C GLN A 80 2.46 8.00 23.30
N LEU A 81 2.80 9.22 23.76
CA LEU A 81 2.52 10.47 23.03
C LEU A 81 3.20 10.49 21.67
N ARG A 82 4.51 10.18 21.63
CA ARG A 82 5.26 10.06 20.36
C ARG A 82 4.63 9.07 19.41
N THR A 83 4.26 7.90 19.93
CA THR A 83 3.60 6.86 19.14
C THR A 83 2.24 7.34 18.64
N TRP A 84 1.44 7.99 19.48
CA TRP A 84 0.12 8.53 19.13
C TRP A 84 0.20 9.52 17.96
N PHE A 85 1.15 10.45 18.01
CA PHE A 85 1.38 11.46 16.97
C PHE A 85 1.89 10.80 15.70
N ARG A 86 2.93 9.95 15.81
CA ARG A 86 3.47 9.19 14.69
C ARG A 86 2.39 8.41 13.98
N TRP A 87 1.52 7.67 14.68
CA TRP A 87 0.49 6.85 14.04
C TRP A 87 -0.56 7.67 13.29
N ARG A 88 -0.79 8.92 13.68
CA ARG A 88 -1.75 9.82 13.02
C ARG A 88 -1.18 10.59 11.86
N THR A 89 0.12 10.91 11.90
CA THR A 89 0.78 11.68 10.83
C THR A 89 1.58 10.83 9.86
N SER A 90 1.95 9.60 10.23
CA SER A 90 2.60 8.67 9.32
C SER A 90 1.70 8.50 8.11
N GLY A 91 2.17 8.93 6.94
CA GLY A 91 1.56 8.58 5.66
C GLY A 91 1.30 7.09 5.55
N SER A 92 2.01 6.24 6.30
CA SER A 92 1.75 4.80 6.43
C SER A 92 0.35 4.42 6.96
N HIS A 93 -0.32 5.25 7.76
CA HIS A 93 -1.74 5.00 8.13
C HIS A 93 -2.70 5.43 7.03
N LYS A 94 -2.41 6.52 6.31
CA LYS A 94 -3.13 6.88 5.08
C LYS A 94 -2.93 5.81 4.00
N VAL A 95 -1.72 5.28 3.86
CA VAL A 95 -1.32 4.19 2.94
C VAL A 95 -1.86 2.83 3.41
N ARG A 96 -2.01 2.55 4.71
CA ARG A 96 -2.67 1.32 5.19
C ARG A 96 -4.19 1.37 5.09
N VAL A 97 -4.80 2.53 5.28
CA VAL A 97 -6.23 2.73 5.03
C VAL A 97 -6.50 2.73 3.51
N LEU A 98 -5.62 3.31 2.69
CA LEU A 98 -5.61 3.12 1.24
C LEU A 98 -5.33 1.66 0.85
N LYS A 99 -4.45 0.92 1.54
CA LYS A 99 -4.24 -0.52 1.23
C LYS A 99 -5.42 -1.40 1.66
N LYS A 100 -6.25 -0.95 2.59
CA LYS A 100 -7.50 -1.65 2.97
C LYS A 100 -8.67 -1.26 2.06
N GLN A 101 -8.58 -0.10 1.43
CA GLN A 101 -9.32 0.25 0.23
C GLN A 101 -8.41 0.11 -0.97
N THR A 102 -7.87 -1.10 -1.23
CA THR A 102 -7.40 -1.43 -2.58
C THR A 102 -8.50 -0.98 -3.50
N SER A 103 -8.27 0.14 -4.16
CA SER A 103 -9.27 0.73 -5.00
C SER A 103 -9.54 -0.29 -6.09
N VAL A 104 -10.76 -0.35 -6.60
CA VAL A 104 -11.07 -1.16 -7.79
C VAL A 104 -10.04 -0.87 -8.91
N PHE A 105 -9.44 0.32 -8.89
CA PHE A 105 -8.30 0.75 -9.69
C PHE A 105 -7.03 -0.10 -9.55
N ASP A 106 -6.57 -0.38 -8.32
CA ASP A 106 -5.37 -1.20 -8.09
C ASP A 106 -5.61 -2.67 -8.50
N ALA A 107 -6.85 -3.14 -8.34
CA ALA A 107 -7.26 -4.48 -8.75
C ALA A 107 -7.44 -4.62 -10.27
N LEU A 108 -7.66 -3.50 -10.98
CA LEU A 108 -7.81 -3.45 -12.44
C LEU A 108 -6.47 -3.31 -13.16
N MET A 109 -5.48 -2.67 -12.53
CA MET A 109 -4.19 -2.32 -13.15
C MET A 109 -3.03 -3.27 -12.82
N GLU A 110 -3.09 -3.99 -11.71
CA GLU A 110 -2.05 -4.98 -11.37
C GLU A 110 -2.66 -6.34 -11.01
N PRO A 111 -2.28 -7.45 -11.68
CA PRO A 111 -2.48 -8.75 -11.08
C PRO A 111 -1.70 -8.74 -9.77
N LYS A 112 -2.43 -8.75 -8.64
CA LYS A 112 -1.88 -8.73 -7.28
C LYS A 112 -0.60 -9.55 -7.24
N GLY A 113 0.55 -8.87 -7.14
CA GLY A 113 1.83 -9.51 -6.92
C GLY A 113 1.73 -10.31 -5.63
N THR A 114 1.45 -11.60 -5.75
CA THR A 114 1.43 -12.50 -4.62
C THR A 114 2.87 -12.53 -4.14
N CYS A 115 3.13 -12.11 -2.90
CA CYS A 115 4.47 -12.20 -2.35
C CYS A 115 4.97 -13.64 -2.57
N SER A 116 6.13 -13.78 -3.22
CA SER A 116 6.72 -15.10 -3.46
C SER A 116 6.82 -15.82 -2.14
N LEU A 117 6.26 -17.03 -2.09
CA LEU A 117 6.27 -17.81 -0.87
C LEU A 117 7.71 -18.18 -0.56
N THR A 118 8.07 -18.10 0.72
CA THR A 118 9.34 -18.61 1.20
C THR A 118 9.38 -20.14 1.02
N GLN A 119 10.57 -20.75 1.01
CA GLN A 119 10.70 -22.19 0.85
C GLN A 119 9.94 -22.98 1.93
N GLY A 120 9.94 -22.50 3.19
CA GLY A 120 9.15 -23.08 4.27
C GLY A 120 7.64 -22.98 4.03
N GLU A 121 7.16 -21.87 3.48
CA GLU A 121 5.74 -21.72 3.12
C GLU A 121 5.36 -22.61 1.92
N LEU A 122 6.24 -22.78 0.94
CA LEU A 122 6.05 -23.73 -0.17
C LEU A 122 6.00 -25.18 0.32
N TYR A 123 6.91 -25.54 1.22
CA TYR A 123 6.90 -26.84 1.86
C TYR A 123 5.62 -27.06 2.67
N SER A 124 5.19 -26.05 3.42
CA SER A 124 3.90 -26.09 4.11
C SER A 124 2.76 -26.28 3.12
N LEU A 125 2.71 -25.52 2.03
CA LEU A 125 1.63 -25.63 1.04
C LEU A 125 1.50 -27.04 0.46
N GLU A 126 2.62 -27.68 0.12
CA GLU A 126 2.65 -29.01 -0.50
C GLU A 126 2.45 -30.17 0.49
N TYR A 127 2.95 -30.03 1.72
CA TYR A 127 3.03 -31.13 2.69
C TYR A 127 2.29 -30.88 4.02
N TYR A 128 1.45 -29.84 4.10
CA TYR A 128 0.75 -29.47 5.33
C TYR A 128 0.02 -30.65 5.96
N ASP A 129 -0.91 -31.27 5.22
CA ASP A 129 -1.79 -32.29 5.77
C ASP A 129 -1.05 -33.57 6.18
N LYS A 130 0.02 -33.93 5.46
CA LYS A 130 0.74 -35.19 5.67
C LYS A 130 1.82 -35.08 6.73
N ARG A 131 2.52 -33.94 6.81
CA ARG A 131 3.74 -33.81 7.62
C ARG A 131 3.61 -32.80 8.74
N ILE A 132 3.06 -31.62 8.49
CA ILE A 132 3.06 -30.52 9.49
C ILE A 132 1.85 -30.58 10.43
N LYS A 133 0.66 -30.88 9.90
CA LYS A 133 -0.60 -30.91 10.66
C LYS A 133 -0.56 -31.85 11.87
N PRO A 134 0.02 -33.07 11.80
CA PRO A 134 0.12 -33.95 12.97
C PRO A 134 0.93 -33.33 14.12
N HIS A 135 2.03 -32.63 13.80
CA HIS A 135 2.88 -31.99 14.81
C HIS A 135 2.20 -30.76 15.42
N VAL A 136 1.52 -29.95 14.60
CA VAL A 136 0.76 -28.78 15.09
C VAL A 136 -0.40 -29.20 15.99
N GLU A 137 -1.13 -30.27 15.66
CA GLU A 137 -2.19 -30.80 16.52
C GLU A 137 -1.63 -31.43 17.80
N ALA A 138 -0.46 -32.09 17.75
CA ALA A 138 0.21 -32.59 18.95
C ALA A 138 0.63 -31.45 19.89
N GLU A 139 1.20 -30.36 19.38
CA GLU A 139 1.56 -29.18 20.19
C GLU A 139 0.34 -28.45 20.76
N LYS A 140 -0.77 -28.46 20.02
CA LYS A 140 -2.05 -27.91 20.48
C LYS A 140 -2.66 -28.77 21.60
N GLN A 141 -2.62 -30.09 21.46
CA GLN A 141 -3.07 -31.02 22.52
C GLN A 141 -2.19 -30.95 23.77
N ALA A 142 -0.89 -30.71 23.62
CA ALA A 142 0.03 -30.47 24.72
C ALA A 142 -0.20 -29.12 25.44
N GLY A 143 -1.07 -28.25 24.94
CA GLY A 143 -1.39 -26.95 25.54
C GLY A 143 -0.36 -25.86 25.25
N ASN A 144 0.65 -26.11 24.42
CA ASN A 144 1.67 -25.12 24.07
C ASN A 144 1.13 -24.02 23.13
N ILE A 145 0.06 -24.31 22.39
CA ILE A 145 -0.57 -23.38 21.46
C ILE A 145 -1.97 -23.00 21.96
N THR A 146 -2.10 -21.79 22.48
CA THR A 146 -3.38 -21.25 23.00
C THR A 146 -4.03 -20.22 22.07
N THR A 147 -3.29 -19.67 21.10
CA THR A 147 -3.77 -18.59 20.23
C THR A 147 -3.57 -18.92 18.75
N VAL A 148 -4.41 -18.35 17.88
CA VAL A 148 -4.31 -18.48 16.42
C VAL A 148 -2.94 -17.99 15.90
N GLY A 149 -2.39 -16.92 16.50
CA GLY A 149 -1.06 -16.43 16.17
C GLY A 149 0.06 -17.40 16.61
N GLY A 150 -0.11 -18.05 17.76
CA GLY A 150 0.78 -19.12 18.22
C GLY A 150 0.79 -20.30 17.27
N GLN A 151 -0.38 -20.70 16.76
CA GLN A 151 -0.50 -21.79 15.78
C GLN A 151 0.25 -21.46 14.49
N LEU A 152 0.08 -20.25 13.96
CA LEU A 152 0.81 -19.82 12.77
C LEU A 152 2.33 -19.83 13.00
N SER A 153 2.79 -19.33 14.15
CA SER A 153 4.21 -19.32 14.50
C SER A 153 4.78 -20.75 14.60
N ALA A 154 4.04 -21.67 15.22
CA ALA A 154 4.41 -23.08 15.32
C ALA A 154 4.50 -23.72 13.93
N THR A 155 3.48 -23.54 13.07
CA THR A 155 3.48 -24.01 11.69
C THR A 155 4.70 -23.50 10.91
N CYS A 156 5.02 -22.20 10.98
CA CYS A 156 6.18 -21.64 10.28
C CYS A 156 7.50 -22.24 10.78
N LYS A 157 7.66 -22.44 12.09
CA LYS A 157 8.86 -23.05 12.67
C LYS A 157 9.02 -24.50 12.23
N LEU A 158 7.97 -25.31 12.43
CA LEU A 158 7.95 -26.72 12.06
C LEU A 158 8.18 -26.92 10.55
N SER A 159 7.63 -26.05 9.71
CA SER A 159 7.83 -26.13 8.26
C SER A 159 9.30 -25.96 7.87
N ASN A 160 10.02 -25.04 8.52
CA ASN A 160 11.44 -24.83 8.25
C ASN A 160 12.31 -25.97 8.81
N GLU A 161 11.99 -26.45 10.02
CA GLU A 161 12.72 -27.55 10.67
C GLU A 161 12.55 -28.85 9.90
N LEU A 162 11.32 -29.19 9.52
CA LEU A 162 11.03 -30.37 8.71
C LEU A 162 11.70 -30.26 7.35
N LEU A 163 11.56 -29.13 6.64
CA LEU A 163 12.25 -28.94 5.37
C LEU A 163 13.78 -29.11 5.48
N ALA A 164 14.40 -28.69 6.59
CA ALA A 164 15.83 -28.88 6.82
C ALA A 164 16.22 -30.36 7.06
N ALA A 165 15.34 -31.14 7.71
CA ALA A 165 15.54 -32.56 7.99
C ALA A 165 15.12 -33.50 6.84
N GLU A 166 14.42 -32.99 5.83
CA GLU A 166 13.92 -33.79 4.69
C GLU A 166 15.01 -34.34 3.77
N SER A 167 14.61 -35.32 2.96
CA SER A 167 15.40 -35.85 1.86
C SER A 167 15.81 -34.77 0.86
N ASP A 168 16.98 -34.95 0.24
CA ASP A 168 17.52 -34.01 -0.74
C ASP A 168 16.61 -33.85 -1.96
N ASP A 169 15.88 -34.90 -2.36
CA ASP A 169 14.90 -34.86 -3.46
C ASP A 169 13.77 -33.86 -3.18
N VAL A 170 13.22 -33.86 -1.97
CA VAL A 170 12.14 -32.95 -1.58
C VAL A 170 12.67 -31.51 -1.46
N LYS A 171 13.87 -31.33 -0.92
CA LYS A 171 14.53 -30.01 -0.85
C LYS A 171 14.78 -29.45 -2.24
N LEU A 172 15.24 -30.28 -3.17
CA LEU A 172 15.49 -29.90 -4.55
C LEU A 172 14.19 -29.49 -5.25
N LYS A 173 13.11 -30.28 -5.11
CA LYS A 173 11.78 -29.94 -5.64
C LYS A 173 11.27 -28.59 -5.13
N ILE A 174 11.36 -28.34 -3.82
CA ILE A 174 10.93 -27.06 -3.23
C ILE A 174 11.81 -25.90 -3.73
N LYS A 175 13.12 -26.12 -3.88
CA LYS A 175 14.05 -25.13 -4.43
C LYS A 175 13.75 -24.81 -5.90
N GLU A 176 13.41 -25.80 -6.71
CA GLU A 176 12.99 -25.59 -8.10
C GLU A 176 11.69 -24.77 -8.19
N ILE A 177 10.70 -25.08 -7.37
CA ILE A 177 9.45 -24.30 -7.31
C ILE A 177 9.74 -22.85 -6.89
N TYR A 178 10.62 -22.66 -5.90
CA TYR A 178 11.04 -21.34 -5.44
C TYR A 178 11.76 -20.55 -6.55
N GLU A 179 12.68 -21.18 -7.28
CA GLU A 179 13.37 -20.53 -8.40
C GLU A 179 12.43 -20.25 -9.58
N LEU A 180 11.45 -21.10 -9.85
CA LEU A 180 10.40 -20.83 -10.85
C LEU A 180 9.54 -19.62 -10.46
N GLN A 181 9.18 -19.48 -9.18
CA GLN A 181 8.47 -18.29 -8.68
C GLN A 181 9.32 -17.03 -8.82
N LYS A 182 10.61 -17.12 -8.48
CA LYS A 182 11.56 -16.01 -8.60
C LYS A 182 11.79 -15.60 -10.04
N ARG A 183 11.92 -16.57 -10.96
CA ARG A 183 12.04 -16.33 -12.41
C ARG A 183 10.79 -15.63 -12.96
N LYS A 184 9.59 -16.13 -12.65
CA LYS A 184 8.34 -15.47 -13.07
C LYS A 184 8.24 -14.01 -12.59
N ARG A 185 8.86 -13.68 -11.45
CA ARG A 185 8.95 -12.31 -10.94
C ARG A 185 10.06 -11.49 -11.59
N SER A 186 11.22 -12.08 -11.90
CA SER A 186 12.26 -11.37 -12.65
C SER A 186 11.87 -11.14 -14.11
N THR A 187 11.00 -11.99 -14.67
CA THR A 187 10.34 -11.78 -15.98
C THR A 187 9.14 -10.82 -15.89
N THR A 188 8.91 -10.19 -14.74
CA THR A 188 8.32 -8.83 -14.70
C THR A 188 9.41 -7.80 -15.01
N GLU A 189 10.26 -8.11 -15.99
CA GLU A 189 10.79 -7.08 -16.87
C GLU A 189 9.58 -6.35 -17.46
N VAL A 190 9.72 -5.04 -17.63
CA VAL A 190 8.86 -4.22 -18.50
C VAL A 190 8.35 -5.11 -19.64
N PRO A 191 7.02 -5.25 -19.87
CA PRO A 191 6.50 -6.16 -20.88
C PRO A 191 7.39 -6.01 -22.10
N GLY A 192 8.13 -7.08 -22.43
CA GLY A 192 8.98 -7.10 -23.61
C GLY A 192 8.10 -6.59 -24.74
N GLU A 193 8.57 -5.54 -25.40
CA GLU A 193 7.89 -4.80 -26.46
C GLU A 193 6.97 -5.76 -27.21
N VAL A 194 5.66 -5.73 -26.92
CA VAL A 194 4.69 -6.68 -27.48
C VAL A 194 4.82 -6.54 -28.99
N THR A 195 5.52 -7.48 -29.62
CA THR A 195 5.92 -7.34 -31.02
C THR A 195 4.92 -8.00 -31.95
N ASP A 196 3.94 -8.74 -31.40
CA ASP A 196 2.85 -9.30 -32.20
C ASP A 196 1.84 -8.21 -32.57
N PRO A 197 1.72 -7.83 -33.86
CA PRO A 197 0.80 -6.80 -34.29
C PRO A 197 -0.66 -7.12 -33.92
N GLY A 198 -1.03 -8.40 -33.87
CA GLY A 198 -2.38 -8.84 -33.52
C GLY A 198 -2.75 -8.59 -32.04
N GLU A 199 -1.79 -8.65 -31.12
CA GLU A 199 -2.00 -8.32 -29.71
C GLU A 199 -2.06 -6.80 -29.48
N ILE A 200 -1.20 -6.03 -30.16
CA ILE A 200 -1.22 -4.56 -30.09
C ILE A 200 -2.57 -4.01 -30.56
N GLN A 201 -3.10 -4.50 -31.69
CA GLN A 201 -4.38 -4.02 -32.21
C GLN A 201 -5.54 -4.35 -31.25
N ARG A 202 -5.57 -5.56 -30.69
CA ARG A 202 -6.57 -5.94 -29.68
C ARG A 202 -6.49 -5.03 -28.45
N ALA A 203 -5.29 -4.70 -28.00
CA ALA A 203 -5.10 -3.78 -26.88
C ALA A 203 -5.58 -2.35 -27.21
N ILE A 204 -5.38 -1.88 -28.44
CA ILE A 204 -5.91 -0.59 -28.93
C ILE A 204 -7.44 -0.62 -28.96
N ASP A 205 -8.04 -1.72 -29.45
CA ASP A 205 -9.50 -1.87 -29.56
C ASP A 205 -10.18 -1.98 -28.18
N ASP A 206 -9.52 -2.61 -27.21
CA ASP A 206 -10.00 -2.77 -25.83
C ASP A 206 -9.80 -1.49 -24.98
N LEU A 207 -8.89 -0.61 -25.38
CA LEU A 207 -8.49 0.58 -24.63
C LEU A 207 -9.67 1.48 -24.23
N PRO A 208 -10.67 1.79 -25.10
CA PRO A 208 -11.81 2.62 -24.71
C PRO A 208 -12.62 2.04 -23.54
N TYR A 209 -12.76 0.72 -23.45
CA TYR A 209 -13.50 0.06 -22.37
C TYR A 209 -12.77 0.17 -21.03
N VAL A 210 -11.44 0.04 -21.06
CA VAL A 210 -10.58 0.21 -19.88
C VAL A 210 -10.62 1.66 -19.40
N LEU A 211 -10.45 2.63 -20.31
CA LEU A 211 -10.52 4.07 -20.01
C LEU A 211 -11.88 4.50 -19.45
N LYS A 212 -12.97 3.94 -19.96
CA LYS A 212 -14.31 4.17 -19.41
C LYS A 212 -14.43 3.68 -17.97
N SER A 213 -13.90 2.49 -17.67
CA SER A 213 -13.91 1.93 -16.31
C SER A 213 -13.12 2.79 -15.32
N ILE A 214 -11.95 3.27 -15.75
CA ILE A 214 -11.13 4.24 -15.02
C ILE A 214 -11.90 5.53 -14.73
N ALA A 215 -12.54 6.12 -15.75
CA ALA A 215 -13.26 7.38 -15.60
C ALA A 215 -14.44 7.27 -14.62
N VAL A 216 -15.18 6.17 -14.66
CA VAL A 216 -16.25 5.88 -13.70
C VAL A 216 -15.71 5.86 -12.28
N ALA A 217 -14.57 5.19 -12.06
CA ALA A 217 -13.94 5.13 -10.75
C ALA A 217 -13.50 6.53 -10.26
N ILE A 218 -12.85 7.32 -11.12
CA ILE A 218 -12.43 8.70 -10.77
C ILE A 218 -13.65 9.54 -10.38
N LYS A 219 -14.72 9.52 -11.20
CA LYS A 219 -15.94 10.29 -10.95
C LYS A 219 -16.62 9.91 -9.63
N GLN A 220 -16.63 8.62 -9.28
CA GLN A 220 -17.23 8.15 -8.02
C GLN A 220 -16.48 8.63 -6.78
N HIS A 221 -15.15 8.76 -6.86
CA HIS A 221 -14.32 9.08 -5.70
C HIS A 221 -13.98 10.57 -5.55
N THR A 222 -13.89 11.29 -6.67
CA THR A 222 -13.44 12.70 -6.65
C THR A 222 -14.50 13.66 -7.17
N HIS A 223 -15.58 13.15 -7.76
CA HIS A 223 -16.57 13.93 -8.52
C HIS A 223 -16.00 14.68 -9.73
N PHE A 224 -14.76 14.39 -10.14
CA PHE A 224 -14.17 14.99 -11.33
C PHE A 224 -14.61 14.24 -12.58
N THR A 225 -14.74 14.97 -13.68
CA THR A 225 -14.86 14.40 -15.03
C THR A 225 -13.50 14.39 -15.69
N VAL A 226 -13.19 13.32 -16.42
CA VAL A 226 -11.91 13.13 -17.08
C VAL A 226 -12.09 12.89 -18.57
N SER A 227 -11.06 13.26 -19.32
CA SER A 227 -10.93 13.02 -20.75
C SER A 227 -9.56 12.41 -21.00
N PHE A 228 -9.48 11.47 -21.92
CA PHE A 228 -8.23 10.84 -22.33
C PHE A 228 -7.96 11.18 -23.79
N ILE A 229 -6.72 11.56 -24.07
CA ILE A 229 -6.20 11.71 -25.42
C ILE A 229 -5.00 10.77 -25.52
N CYS A 230 -5.05 9.87 -26.50
CA CYS A 230 -4.01 8.90 -26.78
C CYS A 230 -3.52 9.13 -28.21
N ALA A 231 -2.22 8.99 -28.46
CA ALA A 231 -1.70 8.97 -29.82
C ALA A 231 -0.54 7.99 -29.93
N GLY A 232 -0.47 7.31 -31.06
CA GLY A 232 0.51 6.25 -31.29
C GLY A 232 0.43 5.67 -32.70
N PRO A 233 1.38 4.78 -33.04
CA PRO A 233 1.36 4.09 -34.32
C PRO A 233 0.16 3.16 -34.43
N ASP A 234 -0.57 3.29 -35.54
CA ASP A 234 -1.71 2.44 -35.89
C ASP A 234 -1.27 1.43 -36.96
N LEU A 235 -1.36 0.15 -36.59
CA LEU A 235 -1.00 -0.97 -37.46
C LEU A 235 -1.90 -1.05 -38.69
N SER A 236 -3.17 -0.67 -38.56
CA SER A 236 -4.13 -0.68 -39.66
C SER A 236 -3.83 0.39 -40.72
N LYS A 237 -3.05 1.42 -40.35
CA LYS A 237 -2.68 2.55 -41.21
C LYS A 237 -1.19 2.61 -41.50
N ASN A 238 -0.56 1.46 -41.74
CA ASN A 238 0.85 1.36 -42.13
C ASN A 238 1.80 2.07 -41.13
N TRP A 239 1.55 1.88 -39.83
CA TRP A 239 2.34 2.53 -38.76
C TRP A 239 2.33 4.06 -38.84
N GLY A 240 1.25 4.63 -39.37
CA GLY A 240 0.96 6.06 -39.26
C GLY A 240 0.61 6.43 -37.83
N ILE A 241 1.05 7.59 -37.36
CA ILE A 241 0.63 8.10 -36.06
C ILE A 241 -0.83 8.52 -36.16
N THR A 242 -1.64 8.02 -35.25
CA THR A 242 -3.05 8.41 -35.12
C THR A 242 -3.30 8.87 -33.70
N SER A 243 -4.28 9.76 -33.53
CA SER A 243 -4.77 10.17 -32.23
C SER A 243 -6.22 9.70 -32.03
N LEU A 244 -6.53 9.37 -30.78
CA LEU A 244 -7.84 8.94 -30.31
C LEU A 244 -8.19 9.75 -29.06
N SER A 245 -9.40 10.32 -29.03
CA SER A 245 -9.97 10.92 -27.83
C SER A 245 -11.02 9.99 -27.25
N CYS A 246 -11.03 9.84 -25.93
CA CYS A 246 -12.05 9.11 -25.20
C CYS A 246 -12.60 10.03 -24.11
N HIS A 247 -13.90 10.33 -24.22
CA HIS A 247 -14.63 11.20 -23.29
C HIS A 247 -15.78 10.43 -22.64
N PRO A 248 -15.53 9.65 -21.56
CA PRO A 248 -16.54 8.75 -21.00
C PRO A 248 -17.70 9.46 -20.28
N GLY A 249 -17.62 10.78 -20.12
CA GLY A 249 -18.66 11.58 -19.49
C GLY A 249 -19.79 11.93 -20.45
N GLU A 250 -21.03 11.69 -20.03
CA GLU A 250 -22.25 12.09 -20.72
C GLU A 250 -22.98 13.17 -19.92
N THR A 251 -23.59 14.13 -20.62
CA THR A 251 -24.53 15.07 -20.02
C THR A 251 -25.86 14.39 -19.69
N PRO A 252 -26.77 15.01 -18.91
CA PRO A 252 -28.10 14.45 -18.67
C PRO A 252 -28.92 14.19 -19.95
N GLN A 253 -28.58 14.84 -21.06
CA GLN A 253 -29.19 14.67 -22.38
C GLN A 253 -28.50 13.58 -23.22
N GLY A 254 -27.50 12.88 -22.67
CA GLY A 254 -26.75 11.82 -23.35
C GLY A 254 -25.68 12.33 -24.32
N ASN A 255 -25.33 13.62 -24.29
CA ASN A 255 -24.29 14.15 -25.17
C ASN A 255 -22.90 13.95 -24.56
N THR A 256 -21.92 13.57 -25.38
CA THR A 256 -20.50 13.51 -25.00
C THR A 256 -19.78 14.80 -25.40
N PHE A 257 -18.54 14.99 -24.93
CA PHE A 257 -17.73 16.16 -25.28
C PHE A 257 -17.56 16.30 -26.80
N THR A 258 -17.27 15.21 -27.51
CA THR A 258 -17.12 15.21 -28.98
C THR A 258 -18.41 15.60 -29.70
N THR A 259 -19.58 15.27 -29.15
CA THR A 259 -20.87 15.66 -29.73
C THR A 259 -21.15 17.16 -29.57
N LEU A 260 -20.77 17.74 -28.43
CA LEU A 260 -21.03 19.15 -28.12
C LEU A 260 -19.97 20.10 -28.71
N PHE A 261 -18.71 19.66 -28.73
CA PHE A 261 -17.54 20.47 -29.10
C PHE A 261 -16.66 19.75 -30.13
N PRO A 262 -17.20 19.38 -31.30
CA PRO A 262 -16.47 18.60 -32.29
C PRO A 262 -15.28 19.36 -32.89
N LYS A 263 -15.36 20.70 -32.99
CA LYS A 263 -14.27 21.49 -33.56
C LYS A 263 -13.08 21.53 -32.62
N GLU A 264 -13.35 21.73 -31.34
CA GLU A 264 -12.35 21.81 -30.28
C GLU A 264 -11.68 20.45 -30.07
N ASP A 265 -12.45 19.36 -30.07
CA ASP A 265 -11.92 18.00 -29.99
C ASP A 265 -10.97 17.70 -31.15
N ASN A 266 -11.36 18.06 -32.39
CA ASN A 266 -10.50 17.88 -33.56
C ASN A 266 -9.22 18.72 -33.51
N ILE A 267 -9.29 19.95 -33.01
CA ILE A 267 -8.10 20.80 -32.83
C ILE A 267 -7.15 20.18 -31.80
N LEU A 268 -7.68 19.69 -30.68
CA LEU A 268 -6.88 19.02 -29.65
C LEU A 268 -6.24 17.74 -30.19
N LEU A 269 -6.98 16.92 -30.93
CA LEU A 269 -6.48 15.70 -31.57
C LEU A 269 -5.36 15.97 -32.57
N ALA A 270 -5.50 17.02 -33.38
CA ALA A 270 -4.49 17.41 -34.36
C ALA A 270 -3.19 17.87 -33.67
N VAL A 271 -3.29 18.77 -32.69
CA VAL A 271 -2.12 19.25 -31.94
C VAL A 271 -1.42 18.11 -31.19
N TYR A 272 -2.19 17.18 -30.63
CA TYR A 272 -1.63 16.04 -29.92
C TYR A 272 -1.00 15.01 -30.89
N GLN A 273 -1.55 14.87 -32.10
CA GLN A 273 -0.94 14.05 -33.14
C GLN A 273 0.41 14.64 -33.58
N ASP A 274 0.49 15.94 -33.84
CA ASP A 274 1.75 16.62 -34.19
C ASP A 274 2.82 16.40 -33.10
N TYR A 275 2.41 16.50 -31.83
CA TYR A 275 3.28 16.19 -30.70
C TYR A 275 3.73 14.72 -30.67
N ALA A 276 2.84 13.78 -30.93
CA ALA A 276 3.17 12.36 -30.99
C ALA A 276 4.11 12.04 -32.16
N GLU A 277 3.92 12.67 -33.33
CA GLU A 277 4.84 12.53 -34.47
C GLU A 277 6.27 12.92 -34.08
N LEU A 278 6.46 14.00 -33.29
CA LEU A 278 7.78 14.38 -32.77
C LEU A 278 8.39 13.32 -31.83
N LEU A 279 7.56 12.65 -31.03
CA LEU A 279 8.01 11.58 -30.12
C LEU A 279 8.42 10.32 -30.89
N PHE A 280 7.60 9.90 -31.85
CA PHE A 280 7.79 8.66 -32.60
C PHE A 280 8.73 8.79 -33.81
N HIS A 281 9.05 10.01 -34.26
CA HIS A 281 10.05 10.24 -35.32
C HIS A 281 11.43 9.66 -34.97
N LYS A 282 11.82 9.67 -33.69
CA LYS A 282 13.07 9.05 -33.22
C LYS A 282 13.03 7.51 -33.20
N GLN A 283 11.86 6.90 -33.04
CA GLN A 283 11.71 5.45 -32.95
C GLN A 283 11.62 4.77 -34.33
N ARG A 284 11.17 5.47 -35.38
CA ARG A 284 11.19 4.97 -36.76
C ARG A 284 12.60 4.60 -37.26
N LEU A 285 13.65 5.23 -36.75
CA LEU A 285 15.05 4.92 -37.12
C LEU A 285 15.56 3.61 -36.52
N VAL A 286 14.94 3.09 -35.46
CA VAL A 286 15.37 1.87 -34.78
C VAL A 286 14.65 0.64 -35.35
N MET A 287 13.36 0.76 -35.69
CA MET A 287 12.56 -0.36 -36.19
C MET A 287 12.80 -0.71 -37.67
N THR A 288 13.38 0.18 -38.48
CA THR A 288 13.74 -0.12 -39.88
C THR A 288 15.13 -0.74 -40.05
N CYS A 289 15.94 -0.83 -38.98
CA CYS A 289 17.29 -1.43 -39.03
C CYS A 289 17.32 -2.93 -38.68
N THR A 290 16.18 -3.56 -38.41
CA THR A 290 16.06 -4.99 -38.04
C THR A 290 15.31 -5.84 -39.08
N THR A 291 15.42 -5.49 -40.37
CA THR A 291 15.11 -6.40 -41.49
C THR A 291 16.37 -6.88 -42.16
#